data_AF-A0A846E7P7-F1
#
_entry.id   AF-A0A846E7P7-F1
#
_cell.length_a   1.000
_cell.length_b   1.000
_cell.length_c   1.000
_cell.angle_alpha   90.00
_cell.angle_beta   90.00
_cell.angle_gamma   90.00
#
_symmetry.space_group_name_H-M   'P 1'
#
loop_
_entity.id
_entity.type
_entity.pdbx_description
1 polymer ?
#
loop_
_entity_poly.entity_id
_entity_poly.type
_entity_poly.pdbx_seq_one_letter_code
_entity_poly.pdbx_strand_id
1 'polypeptide(L)'
;MQPKTTPLWLIQPDKPPLLQVIAGGVILPDQQVAIARSFPNASHGTFLSFPSFQTLQAKRGRKIIFADSSLNGYEINTFQLVRKKDVTGISGTGIVAVGCYFKSFGGLAVMQWLTEFTSTAWYIGGLEQIEFIHGHKGNTQIILDV
;
A
#
# COMPACT_ATOMS: atom_id res chain seq x y z
N MET A 1 18.91 -10.94 -34.49
CA MET A 1 19.12 -11.12 -33.04
C MET A 1 18.00 -11.98 -32.50
N GLN A 2 18.27 -13.14 -31.92
CA GLN A 2 17.25 -13.92 -31.21
C GLN A 2 17.04 -13.29 -29.81
N PRO A 3 15.79 -13.20 -29.31
CA PRO A 3 15.55 -12.72 -27.96
C PRO A 3 16.17 -13.70 -26.96
N LYS A 4 17.05 -13.20 -26.08
CA LYS A 4 17.54 -13.96 -24.92
C LYS A 4 16.33 -14.31 -24.06
N THR A 5 16.03 -15.60 -23.93
CA THR A 5 15.02 -16.10 -23.00
C THR A 5 15.50 -15.85 -21.57
N THR A 6 14.72 -15.04 -20.83
CA THR A 6 14.92 -14.84 -19.39
C THR A 6 14.52 -16.12 -18.65
N PRO A 7 15.40 -16.73 -17.84
CA PRO A 7 15.01 -17.90 -17.07
C PRO A 7 14.00 -17.54 -15.98
N LEU A 8 12.95 -18.35 -15.86
CA LEU A 8 11.98 -18.30 -14.77
C LEU A 8 12.43 -19.25 -13.66
N TRP A 9 12.34 -18.80 -12.42
CA TRP A 9 12.63 -19.59 -11.21
C TRP A 9 11.46 -19.52 -10.23
N LEU A 10 11.26 -20.62 -9.49
CA LEU A 10 10.26 -20.78 -8.44
C LEU A 10 10.97 -21.03 -7.10
N ILE A 11 10.42 -20.53 -6.00
CA ILE A 11 10.92 -20.74 -4.64
C ILE A 11 9.90 -21.57 -3.85
N GLN A 12 10.37 -22.65 -3.21
CA GLN A 12 9.63 -23.45 -2.23
C GLN A 12 9.99 -23.01 -0.81
N PRO A 13 9.02 -22.86 0.11
CA PRO A 13 9.31 -22.53 1.51
C PRO A 13 9.66 -23.78 2.33
N ASP A 14 10.65 -23.65 3.22
CA ASP A 14 11.21 -24.78 3.99
C ASP A 14 10.61 -25.02 5.40
N LYS A 15 9.93 -24.06 6.06
CA LYS A 15 9.39 -24.27 7.44
C LYS A 15 8.34 -23.24 7.88
N PRO A 16 7.40 -23.60 8.78
CA PRO A 16 6.39 -22.68 9.36
C PRO A 16 7.00 -21.71 10.39
N PRO A 17 6.47 -20.48 10.59
CA PRO A 17 7.11 -19.50 11.47
C PRO A 17 6.46 -19.36 12.86
N LEU A 18 7.31 -18.81 13.74
CA LEU A 18 7.10 -18.13 15.02
C LEU A 18 5.91 -17.13 15.00
N LEU A 19 5.32 -16.88 16.18
CA LEU A 19 4.27 -15.87 16.42
C LEU A 19 4.82 -14.44 16.22
N GLN A 20 4.94 -13.98 14.98
CA GLN A 20 5.34 -12.61 14.64
C GLN A 20 4.42 -12.03 13.57
N VAL A 21 4.14 -10.72 13.63
CA VAL A 21 3.45 -10.01 12.54
C VAL A 21 4.38 -9.96 11.33
N ILE A 22 3.99 -10.63 10.25
CA ILE A 22 4.80 -10.77 9.03
C ILE A 22 4.46 -9.76 7.94
N ALA A 23 3.36 -9.03 8.10
CA ALA A 23 2.83 -8.09 7.11
C ALA A 23 1.78 -7.14 7.72
N GLY A 24 1.64 -5.96 7.14
CA GLY A 24 0.54 -5.03 7.35
C GLY A 24 -0.18 -4.77 6.03
N GLY A 25 -1.45 -4.38 6.08
CA GLY A 25 -2.25 -4.16 4.87
C GLY A 25 -3.43 -3.24 5.10
N VAL A 26 -3.97 -2.72 4.00
CA VAL A 26 -5.18 -1.88 3.96
C VAL A 26 -6.10 -2.37 2.84
N ILE A 27 -7.41 -2.25 3.03
CA ILE A 27 -8.40 -2.41 1.97
C ILE A 27 -8.58 -1.04 1.32
N LEU A 28 -8.30 -0.95 0.02
CA LEU A 28 -8.45 0.25 -0.78
C LEU A 28 -9.94 0.47 -1.15
N PRO A 29 -10.34 1.70 -1.51
CA PRO A 29 -11.73 2.03 -1.88
C PRO A 29 -12.34 1.14 -2.96
N ASP A 30 -11.54 0.67 -3.93
CA ASP A 30 -11.97 -0.26 -4.97
C ASP A 30 -11.95 -1.74 -4.56
N GLN A 31 -11.88 -2.02 -3.25
CA GLN A 31 -11.85 -3.34 -2.62
C GLN A 31 -10.55 -4.14 -2.84
N GLN A 32 -9.57 -3.58 -3.55
CA GLN A 32 -8.23 -4.17 -3.61
C GLN A 32 -7.58 -4.16 -2.23
N VAL A 33 -6.67 -5.10 -1.98
CA VAL A 33 -5.88 -5.13 -0.74
C VAL A 33 -4.45 -4.76 -1.07
N ALA A 34 -3.97 -3.67 -0.49
CA ALA A 34 -2.54 -3.35 -0.49
C ALA A 34 -1.87 -3.99 0.73
N ILE A 35 -0.73 -4.64 0.51
CA ILE A 35 0.05 -5.28 1.58
C ILE A 35 1.51 -4.83 1.51
N ALA A 36 2.13 -4.66 2.67
CA ALA A 36 3.57 -4.53 2.83
C ALA A 36 4.09 -5.57 3.82
N ARG A 37 5.26 -6.15 3.51
CA ARG A 37 5.95 -7.17 4.32
C ARG A 37 7.36 -6.68 4.57
N SER A 38 7.89 -6.95 5.76
CA SER A 38 9.25 -6.57 6.18
C SER A 38 10.19 -7.76 6.38
N PHE A 39 9.68 -8.91 6.86
CA PHE A 39 10.52 -10.07 7.19
C PHE A 39 10.06 -11.39 6.54
N PRO A 40 11.00 -12.31 6.22
CA PRO A 40 12.46 -12.09 6.11
C PRO A 40 12.85 -11.31 4.85
N ASN A 41 11.92 -11.13 3.90
CA ASN A 41 12.15 -10.40 2.66
C ASN A 41 11.09 -9.31 2.55
N ALA A 42 11.55 -8.07 2.39
CA ALA A 42 10.65 -6.95 2.20
C ALA A 42 9.95 -7.08 0.84
N SER A 43 8.64 -6.88 0.81
CA SER A 43 7.86 -6.93 -0.42
C SER A 43 6.57 -6.17 -0.25
N HIS A 44 6.04 -5.61 -1.33
CA HIS A 44 4.72 -4.99 -1.33
C HIS A 44 3.95 -5.36 -2.60
N GLY A 45 2.64 -5.17 -2.57
CA GLY A 45 1.79 -5.46 -3.72
C GLY A 45 0.31 -5.29 -3.44
N THR A 46 -0.49 -5.40 -4.50
CA THR A 46 -1.95 -5.34 -4.44
C THR A 46 -2.58 -6.68 -4.81
N PHE A 47 -3.68 -7.01 -4.15
CA PHE A 47 -4.57 -8.12 -4.50
C PHE A 47 -5.91 -7.56 -4.96
N LEU A 48 -6.53 -8.20 -5.95
CA LEU A 48 -7.76 -7.71 -6.58
C LEU A 48 -8.95 -7.59 -5.63
N SER A 49 -9.02 -8.42 -4.59
CA SER A 49 -10.13 -8.38 -3.64
C SER A 49 -9.77 -8.95 -2.28
N PHE A 50 -10.36 -8.38 -1.23
CA PHE A 50 -10.20 -8.88 0.13
C PHE A 50 -10.67 -10.34 0.31
N PRO A 51 -11.82 -10.80 -0.25
CA PRO A 51 -12.23 -12.20 -0.11
C PRO A 51 -11.22 -13.20 -0.72
N SER A 52 -10.65 -12.87 -1.89
CA SER A 52 -9.63 -13.70 -2.53
C SER A 52 -8.35 -13.72 -1.71
N PHE A 53 -7.90 -12.56 -1.23
CA PHE A 53 -6.75 -12.43 -0.34
C PHE A 53 -6.94 -13.25 0.94
N GLN A 54 -8.08 -13.12 1.61
CA GLN A 54 -8.39 -13.86 2.82
C GLN A 54 -8.37 -15.38 2.59
N THR A 55 -8.96 -15.87 1.49
CA THR A 55 -8.91 -17.28 1.11
C THR A 55 -7.47 -17.77 0.92
N LEU A 56 -6.64 -16.99 0.23
CA LEU A 56 -5.23 -17.32 -0.01
C LEU A 56 -4.42 -17.38 1.29
N GLN A 57 -4.66 -16.45 2.22
CA GLN A 57 -3.99 -16.41 3.51
C GLN A 57 -4.43 -17.58 4.40
N ALA A 58 -5.71 -17.93 4.42
CA ALA A 58 -6.24 -19.08 5.15
C ALA A 58 -5.63 -20.40 4.65
N LYS A 59 -5.52 -20.60 3.33
CA LYS A 59 -4.83 -21.77 2.72
C LYS A 59 -3.36 -21.89 3.14
N ARG A 60 -2.73 -20.79 3.56
CA ARG A 60 -1.35 -20.74 4.06
C ARG A 60 -1.26 -20.85 5.58
N GLY A 61 -2.37 -21.16 6.26
CA GLY A 61 -2.44 -21.25 7.73
C GLY A 61 -2.24 -19.91 8.44
N ARG A 62 -2.51 -18.78 7.77
CA ARG A 62 -2.32 -17.43 8.33
C ARG A 62 -3.65 -16.86 8.80
N LYS A 63 -3.64 -16.23 9.99
CA LYS A 63 -4.76 -15.46 10.52
C LYS A 63 -4.61 -13.98 10.15
N ILE A 64 -5.70 -13.36 9.71
CA ILE A 64 -5.80 -11.91 9.53
C ILE A 64 -6.40 -11.34 10.83
N ILE A 65 -5.78 -10.27 11.34
CA ILE A 65 -6.22 -9.55 12.54
C ILE A 65 -6.45 -8.10 12.12
N PHE A 66 -7.62 -7.55 12.46
CA PHE A 66 -7.94 -6.16 12.23
C PHE A 66 -7.51 -5.34 13.46
N ALA A 67 -6.95 -4.16 13.20
CA ALA A 67 -6.55 -3.16 14.17
C ALA A 67 -6.70 -1.79 13.52
N ASP A 68 -6.81 -0.73 14.32
CA ASP A 68 -7.07 0.62 13.80
C ASP A 68 -5.84 1.17 13.07
N SER A 69 -4.77 1.49 13.81
CA SER A 69 -3.52 2.04 13.25
C SER A 69 -2.25 1.38 13.79
N SER A 70 -2.36 0.58 14.86
CA SER A 70 -1.22 -0.14 15.41
C SER A 70 -1.59 -1.46 16.05
N LEU A 71 -0.65 -2.41 16.01
CA LEU A 71 -0.75 -3.69 16.72
C LEU A 71 0.66 -4.14 17.15
N ASN A 72 0.89 -4.35 18.44
CA ASN A 72 2.16 -4.84 18.98
C ASN A 72 3.40 -4.05 18.51
N GLY A 73 3.29 -2.73 18.38
CA GLY A 73 4.38 -1.86 17.91
C GLY A 73 4.57 -1.81 16.39
N TYR A 74 3.71 -2.49 15.62
CA TYR A 74 3.63 -2.31 14.17
C TYR A 74 2.61 -1.22 13.84
N GLU A 75 3.05 -0.18 13.15
CA GLU A 75 2.26 1.01 12.82
C GLU A 75 1.98 1.07 11.32
N ILE A 76 0.71 1.32 10.99
CA ILE A 76 0.21 1.64 9.66
C ILE A 76 -0.79 2.80 9.80
N ASN A 77 -0.74 3.78 8.90
CA ASN A 77 -1.63 4.93 8.98
C ASN A 77 -2.29 5.16 7.63
N THR A 78 -3.61 5.20 7.60
CA THR A 78 -4.32 5.68 6.42
C THR A 78 -4.20 7.19 6.31
N PHE A 79 -4.33 7.70 5.09
CA PHE A 79 -4.25 9.13 4.82
C PHE A 79 -5.11 9.55 3.64
N GLN A 80 -5.40 10.85 3.60
CA GLN A 80 -6.08 11.54 2.52
C GLN A 80 -5.12 12.52 1.86
N LEU A 81 -5.18 12.59 0.53
CA LEU A 81 -4.51 13.64 -0.25
C LEU A 81 -5.54 14.72 -0.57
N VAL A 82 -5.43 15.86 0.11
CA VAL A 82 -6.40 16.97 0.04
C VAL A 82 -5.84 18.08 -0.83
N ARG A 83 -6.50 18.36 -1.95
CA ARG A 83 -6.13 19.37 -2.93
C ARG A 83 -6.97 20.63 -2.79
N LYS A 84 -6.32 21.74 -2.42
CA LYS A 84 -6.93 23.07 -2.29
C LYS A 84 -7.09 23.76 -3.64
N LYS A 85 -6.13 23.57 -4.55
CA LYS A 85 -6.15 24.17 -5.89
C LYS A 85 -5.74 23.13 -6.92
N ASP A 86 -6.57 22.97 -7.94
CA ASP A 86 -6.22 22.18 -9.11
C ASP A 86 -5.37 23.02 -10.07
N VAL A 87 -4.05 22.81 -10.01
CA VAL A 87 -3.10 23.52 -10.88
C VAL A 87 -2.92 22.85 -12.23
N THR A 88 -3.39 21.61 -12.40
CA THR A 88 -3.27 20.85 -13.64
C THR A 88 -4.58 20.84 -14.45
N GLY A 89 -5.72 21.05 -13.78
CA GLY A 89 -7.05 20.98 -14.38
C GLY A 89 -7.53 19.54 -14.63
N ILE A 90 -6.86 18.54 -14.05
CA ILE A 90 -7.12 17.12 -14.32
C ILE A 90 -7.90 16.47 -13.17
N SER A 91 -7.51 16.76 -11.92
CA SER A 91 -7.92 15.96 -10.76
C SER A 91 -8.97 16.63 -9.88
N GLY A 92 -9.25 17.92 -10.10
CA GLY A 92 -10.14 18.70 -9.26
C GLY A 92 -9.56 19.07 -7.90
N THR A 93 -10.46 19.46 -6.99
CA THR A 93 -10.16 19.90 -5.61
C THR A 93 -10.89 19.03 -4.60
N GLY A 94 -10.52 19.11 -3.32
CA GLY A 94 -11.02 18.25 -2.25
C GLY A 94 -10.14 17.01 -2.03
N ILE A 95 -10.73 15.91 -1.59
CA ILE A 95 -10.00 14.63 -1.42
C ILE A 95 -9.84 14.01 -2.81
N VAL A 96 -8.62 14.02 -3.32
CA VAL A 96 -8.31 13.55 -4.69
C VAL A 96 -7.69 12.15 -4.69
N ALA A 97 -7.14 11.71 -3.56
CA ALA A 97 -6.62 10.38 -3.37
C ALA A 97 -6.67 9.98 -1.90
N VAL A 98 -6.61 8.68 -1.63
CA VAL A 98 -6.45 8.11 -0.28
C VAL A 98 -5.33 7.07 -0.31
N GLY A 99 -4.80 6.71 0.84
CA GLY A 99 -3.70 5.75 0.89
C GLY A 99 -3.41 5.21 2.27
N CYS A 100 -2.32 4.45 2.35
CA CYS A 100 -1.79 3.94 3.60
C CYS A 100 -0.26 4.06 3.61
N TYR A 101 0.26 4.54 4.74
CA TYR A 101 1.66 4.62 5.06
C TYR A 101 2.06 3.45 5.97
N PHE A 102 2.96 2.62 5.47
CA PHE A 102 3.42 1.41 6.14
C PHE A 102 4.71 1.68 6.94
N LYS A 103 4.61 2.53 7.96
CA LYS A 103 5.75 2.99 8.76
C LYS A 103 6.63 1.83 9.27
N SER A 104 6.02 0.81 9.86
CA SER A 104 6.76 -0.36 10.39
C SER A 104 7.14 -1.42 9.34
N PHE A 105 6.82 -1.21 8.05
CA PHE A 105 7.10 -2.17 6.98
C PHE A 105 7.98 -1.58 5.87
N GLY A 106 9.00 -0.81 6.25
CA GLY A 106 9.97 -0.22 5.32
C GLY A 106 9.65 1.22 4.92
N GLY A 107 8.69 1.87 5.58
CA GLY A 107 8.42 3.30 5.40
C GLY A 107 7.90 3.68 4.01
N LEU A 108 7.34 2.72 3.27
CA LEU A 108 6.69 2.96 1.98
C LEU A 108 5.22 3.36 2.16
N ALA A 109 4.64 3.92 1.09
CA ALA A 109 3.22 4.26 1.03
C ALA A 109 2.56 3.69 -0.23
N VAL A 110 1.27 3.40 -0.14
CA VAL A 110 0.38 3.15 -1.27
C VAL A 110 -0.64 4.27 -1.35
N MET A 111 -1.04 4.66 -2.55
CA MET A 111 -2.05 5.68 -2.78
C MET A 111 -2.95 5.27 -3.94
N GLN A 112 -4.25 5.49 -3.80
CA GLN A 112 -5.27 5.29 -4.83
C GLN A 112 -5.96 6.62 -5.15
N TRP A 113 -5.93 7.00 -6.42
CA TRP A 113 -6.63 8.18 -6.92
C TRP A 113 -8.14 7.96 -6.91
N LEU A 114 -8.89 8.95 -6.45
CA LEU A 114 -10.36 8.95 -6.38
C LEU A 114 -11.02 9.70 -7.56
N THR A 115 -10.22 10.05 -8.58
CA THR A 115 -10.68 10.75 -9.78
C THR A 115 -11.27 9.77 -10.80
N GLU A 116 -11.86 10.29 -11.89
CA GLU A 116 -12.43 9.50 -13.00
C GLU A 116 -11.49 8.36 -13.46
N PHE A 117 -10.20 8.67 -13.61
CA PHE A 117 -9.17 7.67 -13.88
C PHE A 117 -8.55 7.18 -12.57
N THR A 118 -9.16 6.15 -11.99
CA THR A 118 -8.63 5.48 -10.80
C THR A 118 -7.33 4.76 -11.12
N SER A 119 -6.29 5.02 -10.33
CA SER A 119 -5.04 4.26 -10.38
C SER A 119 -4.44 4.12 -8.99
N THR A 120 -3.69 3.04 -8.79
CA THR A 120 -3.01 2.75 -7.52
C THR A 120 -1.50 2.83 -7.74
N ALA A 121 -0.81 3.61 -6.91
CA ALA A 121 0.62 3.86 -7.01
C ALA A 121 1.33 3.56 -5.69
N TRP A 122 2.55 3.03 -5.79
CA TRP A 122 3.43 2.74 -4.66
C TRP A 122 4.60 3.73 -4.62
N TYR A 123 4.91 4.20 -3.42
CA TYR A 123 5.94 5.20 -3.14
C TYR A 123 6.93 4.63 -2.12
N ILE A 124 8.11 4.22 -2.57
CA ILE A 124 9.14 3.61 -1.72
C ILE A 124 9.70 4.62 -0.72
N GLY A 125 9.73 5.92 -1.07
CA GLY A 125 10.12 7.00 -0.16
C GLY A 125 8.99 7.46 0.77
N GLY A 126 7.88 6.71 0.84
CA GLY A 126 6.79 6.99 1.76
C GLY A 126 6.09 8.34 1.50
N LEU A 127 5.67 8.97 2.60
CA LEU A 127 4.92 10.23 2.56
C LEU A 127 5.74 11.39 1.99
N GLU A 128 7.05 11.43 2.23
CA GLU A 128 7.93 12.49 1.71
C GLU A 128 7.96 12.49 0.18
N GLN A 129 8.01 11.31 -0.43
CA GLN A 129 7.96 11.17 -1.89
C GLN A 129 6.60 11.62 -2.46
N ILE A 130 5.50 11.32 -1.76
CA ILE A 130 4.16 11.76 -2.15
C ILE A 130 4.06 13.29 -2.07
N GLU A 131 4.49 13.89 -0.96
CA GLU A 131 4.51 15.34 -0.76
C GLU A 131 5.35 16.04 -1.85
N PHE A 132 6.53 15.50 -2.15
CA PHE A 132 7.42 16.07 -3.16
C PHE A 132 6.80 16.09 -4.56
N ILE A 133 6.17 14.99 -4.98
CA ILE A 133 5.59 14.86 -6.33
C ILE A 133 4.25 15.59 -6.42
N HIS A 134 3.39 15.43 -5.41
CA HIS A 134 1.98 15.82 -5.48
C HIS A 134 1.61 17.02 -4.63
N GLY A 135 2.49 17.53 -3.77
CA GLY A 135 2.19 18.65 -2.88
C GLY A 135 1.97 19.98 -3.59
N HIS A 136 2.48 20.13 -4.82
CA HIS A 136 2.27 21.29 -5.70
C HIS A 136 2.45 22.64 -4.97
N LYS A 137 3.58 22.83 -4.27
CA LYS A 137 3.89 24.03 -3.47
C LYS A 137 2.83 24.31 -2.38
N GLY A 138 2.34 23.26 -1.72
CA GLY A 138 1.33 23.35 -0.65
C GLY A 138 -0.11 23.46 -1.11
N ASN A 139 -0.38 23.39 -2.43
CA ASN A 139 -1.74 23.33 -2.97
C ASN A 139 -2.40 21.97 -2.77
N THR A 140 -1.64 20.95 -2.39
CA THR A 140 -2.11 19.63 -2.01
C THR A 140 -1.38 19.19 -0.74
N GLN A 141 -2.09 18.57 0.19
CA GLN A 141 -1.57 18.21 1.52
C GLN A 141 -1.95 16.77 1.87
N ILE A 142 -1.07 16.08 2.58
CA ILE A 142 -1.36 14.77 3.18
C ILE A 142 -1.97 15.00 4.56
N ILE A 143 -3.13 14.41 4.81
CA ILE A 143 -3.79 14.39 6.12
C ILE A 143 -3.84 12.93 6.59
N LEU A 144 -3.17 12.62 7.70
CA LEU A 144 -3.27 11.29 8.31
C LEU A 144 -4.64 11.13 8.99
N ASP A 145 -5.24 9.96 8.86
CA ASP A 145 -6.44 9.62 9.62
C ASP A 145 -6.05 9.35 11.09
N VAL A 146 -6.85 9.87 12.03
CA VAL A 146 -6.67 9.76 13.48
C VAL A 146 -7.61 8.73 14.10
#